data_AF-A0A8C3FJ43-F1
#
_entry.id   AF-A0A8C3FJ43-F1
#
_cell.length_a   1.000
_cell.length_b   1.000
_cell.length_c   1.000
_cell.angle_alpha   90.00
_cell.angle_beta   90.00
_cell.angle_gamma   90.00
#
_symmetry.space_group_name_H-M   'P 1'
#
loop_
_entity.id
_entity.type
_entity.pdbx_description
1 polymer ?
#
loop_
_entity_poly.entity_id
_entity_poly.type
_entity_poly.pdbx_seq_one_letter_code
_entity_poly.pdbx_strand_id
1 'polypeptide(L)'
;MKPEELLAAKEFSTVPYIIGVNNNEYGWIIPSTALRDVIAISGLWIRFPSESVSVVADEYLGDTDDPAELRERFQDMMGDIIFVIPALQVSKYHRDSGAPLYFYEFQHRPSTFKDTKPDFVKADHGDEVGFVFGGPFLRSDATEEEKHLSRTIMKYWANFARNGNPNGEGLVEWPVYDLNDQYLELNLKQKKAEKLKGNRMEFWTKIFPEQVKKITEDRKEHSEL
;
A
#
# COMPACT_ATOMS: atom_id res chain seq x y z
N MET A 1 -8.74 -21.37 -9.52
CA MET A 1 -9.18 -20.02 -9.92
C MET A 1 -8.23 -19.03 -9.29
N LYS A 2 -7.75 -18.04 -10.05
CA LYS A 2 -6.86 -17.01 -9.53
C LYS A 2 -7.67 -15.97 -8.73
N PRO A 3 -7.12 -15.33 -7.69
CA PRO A 3 -7.85 -14.32 -6.92
C PRO A 3 -8.48 -13.21 -7.77
N GLU A 4 -7.82 -12.79 -8.85
CA GLU A 4 -8.29 -11.74 -9.75
C GLU A 4 -9.57 -12.16 -10.51
N GLU A 5 -9.69 -13.45 -10.85
CA GLU A 5 -10.88 -14.00 -11.51
C GLU A 5 -12.08 -13.98 -10.56
N LEU A 6 -11.87 -14.35 -9.29
CA LEU A 6 -12.90 -14.31 -8.25
C LEU A 6 -13.37 -12.86 -7.97
N LEU A 7 -12.42 -11.92 -7.89
CA LEU A 7 -12.74 -10.50 -7.69
C LEU A 7 -13.54 -9.92 -8.86
N ALA A 8 -13.14 -10.23 -10.10
CA ALA A 8 -13.85 -9.79 -11.30
C ALA A 8 -15.26 -10.40 -11.41
N ALA A 9 -15.41 -11.68 -11.05
CA ALA A 9 -16.69 -12.38 -11.03
C ALA A 9 -17.58 -12.02 -9.83
N LYS A 10 -17.09 -11.21 -8.88
CA LYS A 10 -17.73 -10.92 -7.59
C LYS A 10 -18.02 -12.18 -6.76
N GLU A 11 -17.19 -13.20 -6.89
CA GLU A 11 -17.26 -14.47 -6.16
C GLU A 11 -16.51 -14.36 -4.83
N PHE A 12 -16.93 -13.41 -3.98
CA PHE A 12 -16.40 -13.20 -2.64
C PHE A 12 -17.48 -12.70 -1.68
N SER A 13 -17.25 -12.83 -0.39
CA SER A 13 -18.19 -12.36 0.63
C SER A 13 -18.30 -10.83 0.61
N THR A 14 -19.50 -10.32 0.33
CA THR A 14 -19.81 -8.89 0.36
C THR A 14 -20.12 -8.46 1.81
N VAL A 15 -19.12 -7.91 2.50
CA VAL A 15 -19.22 -7.42 3.88
C VAL A 15 -18.52 -6.06 4.00
N PRO A 16 -18.82 -5.22 5.00
CA PRO A 16 -18.02 -4.02 5.25
C PRO A 16 -16.52 -4.37 5.32
N TYR A 17 -15.66 -3.57 4.69
CA TYR A 17 -14.23 -3.88 4.58
C TYR A 17 -13.35 -2.67 4.89
N ILE A 18 -12.36 -2.84 5.78
CA ILE A 18 -11.24 -1.93 5.96
C ILE A 18 -10.01 -2.56 5.30
N ILE A 19 -9.32 -1.77 4.49
CA ILE A 19 -8.03 -2.10 3.90
C ILE A 19 -7.15 -0.84 3.91
N GLY A 20 -5.85 -1.00 3.92
CA GLY A 20 -4.94 0.15 3.88
C GLY A 20 -3.50 -0.26 3.73
N VAL A 21 -2.63 0.74 3.73
CA VAL A 21 -1.18 0.60 3.54
C VAL A 21 -0.43 1.58 4.42
N ASN A 22 0.87 1.35 4.57
CA ASN A 22 1.82 2.31 5.13
C ASN A 22 2.46 3.14 4.01
N ASN A 23 2.85 4.38 4.29
CA ASN A 23 3.42 5.26 3.26
C ASN A 23 4.86 4.91 2.83
N ASN A 24 5.47 3.88 3.44
CA ASN A 24 6.79 3.37 3.08
C ASN A 24 6.92 1.87 3.40
N GLU A 25 6.03 1.04 2.84
CA GLU A 25 5.97 -0.42 3.06
C GLU A 25 7.28 -1.18 2.80
N TYR A 26 8.15 -0.68 1.92
CA TYR A 26 9.45 -1.33 1.65
C TYR A 26 10.62 -0.51 2.20
N GLY A 27 10.38 0.29 3.25
CA GLY A 27 11.32 1.26 3.79
C GLY A 27 12.50 0.65 4.54
N TRP A 28 12.26 -0.33 5.40
CA TRP A 28 13.33 -0.88 6.24
C TRP A 28 13.19 -2.34 6.65
N ILE A 29 12.10 -2.74 7.30
CA ILE A 29 11.98 -4.08 7.90
C ILE A 29 12.03 -5.17 6.83
N ILE A 30 11.36 -4.96 5.70
CA ILE A 30 11.36 -5.91 4.58
C ILE A 30 12.74 -5.95 3.92
N PRO A 31 13.34 -4.87 3.40
CA PRO A 31 14.66 -4.96 2.76
C PRO A 31 15.78 -5.43 3.72
N SER A 32 15.71 -5.10 5.01
CA SER A 32 16.70 -5.55 5.99
C SER A 32 16.62 -7.06 6.29
N THR A 33 15.44 -7.65 6.16
CA THR A 33 15.23 -9.10 6.30
C THR A 33 15.36 -9.85 4.96
N ALA A 34 15.02 -9.19 3.85
CA ALA A 34 15.06 -9.71 2.47
C ALA A 34 16.47 -9.90 1.91
N LEU A 35 17.53 -9.47 2.61
CA LEU A 35 18.90 -9.94 2.31
C LEU A 35 19.01 -11.48 2.36
N ARG A 36 18.04 -12.18 2.96
CA ARG A 36 17.92 -13.64 2.94
C ARG A 36 17.14 -14.24 1.77
N ASP A 37 16.29 -13.47 1.07
CA ASP A 37 15.33 -14.01 0.10
C ASP A 37 15.37 -13.29 -1.25
N VAL A 38 16.53 -13.30 -1.93
CA VAL A 38 16.65 -12.98 -3.36
C VAL A 38 15.62 -13.77 -4.21
N ILE A 39 15.22 -14.95 -3.73
CA ILE A 39 14.18 -15.82 -4.31
C ILE A 39 12.79 -15.17 -4.27
N ALA A 40 12.45 -14.44 -3.21
CA ALA A 40 11.14 -13.77 -3.11
C ALA A 40 11.05 -12.59 -4.08
N ILE A 41 12.13 -11.80 -4.19
CA ILE A 41 12.22 -10.69 -5.14
C ILE A 41 12.22 -11.23 -6.58
N SER A 42 12.99 -12.28 -6.89
CA SER A 42 13.00 -12.88 -8.22
C SER A 42 11.65 -13.51 -8.59
N GLY A 43 10.96 -14.12 -7.62
CA GLY A 43 9.60 -14.64 -7.78
C GLY A 43 8.56 -13.59 -8.16
N LEU A 44 8.73 -12.34 -7.70
CA LEU A 44 7.88 -11.22 -8.09
C LEU A 44 8.03 -10.90 -9.58
N TRP A 45 9.28 -10.87 -10.06
CA TRP A 45 9.59 -10.60 -11.47
C TRP A 45 9.19 -11.72 -12.42
N ILE A 46 9.14 -12.99 -11.96
CA ILE A 46 8.65 -14.13 -12.77
C ILE A 46 7.18 -13.92 -13.20
N ARG A 47 6.41 -13.12 -12.47
CA ARG A 47 5.02 -12.81 -12.82
C ARG A 47 4.90 -11.87 -14.02
N PHE A 48 6.00 -11.23 -14.40
CA PHE A 48 6.11 -10.33 -15.53
C PHE A 48 6.92 -10.98 -16.65
N PRO A 49 6.58 -10.77 -17.93
CA PRO A 49 7.50 -11.07 -19.02
C PRO A 49 8.84 -10.37 -18.76
N SER A 50 9.97 -11.07 -18.96
CA SER A 50 11.31 -10.52 -18.70
C SER A 50 11.55 -9.16 -19.37
N GLU A 51 10.94 -8.96 -20.53
CA GLU A 51 11.03 -7.78 -21.38
C GLU A 51 10.21 -6.59 -20.84
N SER A 52 9.34 -6.83 -19.87
CA SER A 52 8.54 -5.79 -19.21
C SER A 52 9.16 -5.25 -17.92
N VAL A 53 10.25 -5.89 -17.44
CA VAL A 53 11.01 -5.42 -16.27
C VAL A 53 11.60 -4.04 -16.54
N SER A 54 12.12 -3.79 -17.75
CA SER A 54 12.66 -2.47 -18.12
C SER A 54 11.58 -1.39 -18.10
N VAL A 55 10.36 -1.69 -18.54
CA VAL A 55 9.25 -0.74 -18.50
C VAL A 55 8.95 -0.26 -17.07
N VAL A 56 8.94 -1.19 -16.12
CA VAL A 56 8.74 -0.84 -14.69
C VAL A 56 9.94 -0.07 -14.14
N ALA A 57 11.16 -0.49 -14.49
CA ALA A 57 12.37 0.19 -14.07
C ALA A 57 12.43 1.63 -14.60
N ASP A 58 12.09 1.87 -15.86
CA ASP A 58 12.10 3.19 -16.48
C ASP A 58 11.06 4.12 -15.82
N GLU A 59 9.87 3.60 -15.50
CA GLU A 59 8.79 4.35 -14.84
C GLU A 59 9.15 4.78 -13.41
N TYR A 60 9.90 3.95 -12.68
CA TYR A 60 10.18 4.18 -11.26
C TYR A 60 11.56 4.75 -10.98
N LEU A 61 12.60 4.17 -11.59
CA LEU A 61 13.99 4.43 -11.23
C LEU A 61 14.56 5.62 -12.00
N GLY A 62 14.17 5.80 -13.27
CA GLY A 62 14.67 6.86 -14.15
C GLY A 62 16.20 6.96 -14.20
N ASP A 63 16.70 8.08 -14.72
CA ASP A 63 18.13 8.37 -14.73
C ASP A 63 18.49 9.20 -13.49
N THR A 64 19.15 8.58 -12.51
CA THR A 64 19.74 9.28 -11.37
C THR A 64 21.05 8.61 -10.95
N ASP A 65 22.04 9.44 -10.67
CA ASP A 65 23.33 9.02 -10.10
C ASP A 65 23.36 9.17 -8.57
N ASP A 66 22.32 9.74 -7.94
CA ASP A 66 22.24 9.88 -6.48
C ASP A 66 21.81 8.56 -5.83
N PRO A 67 22.67 7.90 -5.03
CA PRO A 67 22.32 6.65 -4.37
C PRO A 67 21.15 6.77 -3.39
N ALA A 68 20.93 7.95 -2.79
CA ALA A 68 19.82 8.16 -1.86
C ALA A 68 18.48 8.23 -2.60
N GLU A 69 18.45 8.92 -3.74
CA GLU A 69 17.29 9.00 -4.61
C GLU A 69 16.98 7.64 -5.25
N LEU A 70 18.00 6.94 -5.76
CA LEU A 70 17.83 5.60 -6.31
C LEU A 70 17.25 4.63 -5.27
N ARG A 71 17.70 4.70 -4.02
CA ARG A 71 17.13 3.91 -2.91
C ARG A 71 15.66 4.25 -2.69
N GLU A 72 15.29 5.52 -2.58
CA GLU A 72 13.89 5.93 -2.37
C GLU A 72 13.00 5.45 -3.52
N ARG A 73 13.42 5.67 -4.78
CA ARG A 73 12.69 5.21 -5.98
C ARG A 73 12.52 3.70 -6.01
N PHE A 74 13.56 2.94 -5.65
CA PHE A 74 13.48 1.48 -5.57
C PHE A 74 12.54 1.01 -4.45
N GLN A 75 12.57 1.66 -3.28
CA GLN A 75 11.67 1.35 -2.18
C GLN A 75 10.21 1.64 -2.55
N ASP A 76 9.96 2.77 -3.22
CA ASP A 76 8.63 3.11 -3.75
C ASP A 76 8.15 2.09 -4.78
N MET A 77 9.01 1.67 -5.70
CA MET A 77 8.71 0.63 -6.69
C MET A 77 8.28 -0.68 -6.02
N MET A 78 9.09 -1.17 -5.08
CA MET A 78 8.81 -2.43 -4.40
C MET A 78 7.57 -2.34 -3.50
N GLY A 79 7.39 -1.22 -2.79
CA GLY A 79 6.20 -0.97 -1.98
C GLY A 79 4.92 -0.91 -2.82
N ASP A 80 4.97 -0.21 -3.96
CA ASP A 80 3.83 -0.11 -4.87
C ASP A 80 3.45 -1.48 -5.46
N ILE A 81 4.43 -2.25 -5.95
CA ILE A 81 4.18 -3.56 -6.58
C ILE A 81 3.62 -4.58 -5.58
N ILE A 82 4.18 -4.65 -4.38
CA ILE A 82 3.84 -5.71 -3.42
C ILE A 82 2.58 -5.37 -2.62
N PHE A 83 2.37 -4.09 -2.28
CA PHE A 83 1.32 -3.69 -1.33
C PHE A 83 0.32 -2.70 -1.91
N VAL A 84 0.79 -1.53 -2.38
CA VAL A 84 -0.11 -0.39 -2.62
C VAL A 84 -1.03 -0.62 -3.82
N ILE A 85 -0.48 -1.04 -4.95
CA ILE A 85 -1.27 -1.24 -6.17
C ILE A 85 -2.25 -2.42 -6.02
N PRO A 86 -1.86 -3.58 -5.48
CA PRO A 86 -2.81 -4.65 -5.17
C PRO A 86 -3.93 -4.21 -4.22
N ALA A 87 -3.61 -3.46 -3.14
CA ALA A 87 -4.61 -2.97 -2.19
C ALA A 87 -5.62 -2.03 -2.86
N LEU A 88 -5.15 -1.10 -3.71
CA LEU A 88 -6.01 -0.20 -4.48
C LEU A 88 -6.87 -0.95 -5.50
N GLN A 89 -6.33 -1.96 -6.18
CA GLN A 89 -7.09 -2.80 -7.12
C GLN A 89 -8.21 -3.58 -6.41
N VAL A 90 -7.89 -4.26 -5.30
CA VAL A 90 -8.89 -4.96 -4.48
C VAL A 90 -9.97 -4.01 -4.00
N SER A 91 -9.58 -2.79 -3.61
CA SER A 91 -10.52 -1.76 -3.15
C SER A 91 -11.53 -1.36 -4.22
N LYS A 92 -11.10 -1.26 -5.48
CA LYS A 92 -12.01 -0.97 -6.61
C LYS A 92 -13.00 -2.11 -6.84
N TYR A 93 -12.55 -3.37 -6.84
CA TYR A 93 -13.45 -4.52 -6.96
C TYR A 93 -14.46 -4.60 -5.82
N HIS A 94 -14.02 -4.38 -4.59
CA HIS A 94 -14.88 -4.46 -3.42
C HIS A 94 -15.86 -3.28 -3.33
N ARG A 95 -15.44 -2.05 -3.67
CA ARG A 95 -16.35 -0.89 -3.79
C ARG A 95 -17.53 -1.22 -4.72
N ASP A 96 -17.25 -1.87 -5.85
CA ASP A 96 -18.26 -2.20 -6.85
C ASP A 96 -19.13 -3.41 -6.48
N SER A 97 -18.92 -4.01 -5.29
CA SER A 97 -19.70 -5.13 -4.76
C SER A 97 -20.95 -4.70 -3.97
N GLY A 98 -21.03 -3.43 -3.54
CA GLY A 98 -22.19 -2.89 -2.82
C GLY A 98 -22.07 -2.86 -1.29
N ALA A 99 -20.94 -3.33 -0.72
CA ALA A 99 -20.62 -3.13 0.69
C ALA A 99 -19.70 -1.91 0.91
N PRO A 100 -19.81 -1.20 2.06
CA PRO A 100 -18.95 -0.06 2.35
C PRO A 100 -17.50 -0.50 2.51
N LEU A 101 -16.59 0.23 1.86
CA LEU A 101 -15.15 0.08 2.00
C LEU A 101 -14.56 1.33 2.62
N TYR A 102 -13.55 1.17 3.47
CA TYR A 102 -12.82 2.27 4.09
C TYR A 102 -11.33 2.04 3.86
N PHE A 103 -10.68 2.98 3.17
CA PHE A 103 -9.26 2.90 2.87
C PHE A 103 -8.45 3.82 3.80
N TYR A 104 -7.28 3.38 4.26
CA TYR A 104 -6.32 4.25 4.96
C TYR A 104 -4.91 4.20 4.37
N GLU A 105 -4.17 5.28 4.56
CA GLU A 105 -2.70 5.28 4.50
C GLU A 105 -2.15 5.70 5.86
N PHE A 106 -1.37 4.84 6.50
CA PHE A 106 -0.70 5.14 7.75
C PHE A 106 0.66 5.81 7.48
N GLN A 107 0.92 6.91 8.18
CA GLN A 107 2.02 7.83 7.85
C GLN A 107 2.88 8.21 9.06
N HIS A 108 2.54 7.72 10.27
CA HIS A 108 3.29 8.06 11.48
C HIS A 108 4.49 7.14 11.67
N ARG A 109 5.69 7.72 11.76
CA ARG A 109 6.92 6.99 12.10
C ARG A 109 6.97 6.76 13.62
N PRO A 110 6.89 5.51 14.12
CA PRO A 110 6.82 5.25 15.55
C PRO A 110 8.14 5.55 16.28
N SER A 111 8.06 6.20 17.44
CA SER A 111 9.22 6.54 18.28
C SER A 111 9.92 5.32 18.86
N THR A 112 9.24 4.17 18.94
CA THR A 112 9.74 2.92 19.53
C THR A 112 11.03 2.42 18.90
N PHE A 113 11.31 2.78 17.65
CA PHE A 113 12.48 2.31 16.92
C PHE A 113 13.71 3.20 17.11
N LYS A 114 13.56 4.40 17.69
CA LYS A 114 14.66 5.34 17.99
C LYS A 114 15.75 5.33 16.89
N ASP A 115 16.98 5.02 17.28
CA ASP A 115 18.16 5.02 16.40
C ASP A 115 18.34 3.72 15.59
N THR A 116 17.46 2.72 15.77
CA THR A 116 17.57 1.43 15.05
C THR A 116 16.96 1.47 13.64
N LYS A 117 15.93 2.30 13.44
CA LYS A 117 15.34 2.53 12.12
C LYS A 117 16.03 3.74 11.50
N PRO A 118 16.55 3.69 10.26
CA PRO A 118 17.17 4.84 9.61
C PRO A 118 16.21 6.04 9.48
N ASP A 119 16.75 7.26 9.54
CA ASP A 119 15.96 8.50 9.58
C ASP A 119 15.14 8.77 8.30
N PHE A 120 15.62 8.27 7.15
CA PHE A 120 14.92 8.45 5.87
C PHE A 120 13.65 7.60 5.75
N VAL A 121 13.47 6.61 6.63
CA VAL A 121 12.34 5.67 6.58
C VAL A 121 11.10 6.34 7.15
N LYS A 122 9.98 6.29 6.44
CA LYS A 122 8.71 6.89 6.90
C LYS A 122 7.95 5.86 7.75
N ALA A 123 6.63 5.75 7.61
CA ALA A 123 5.89 4.65 8.23
C ALA A 123 6.17 3.36 7.43
N ASP A 124 6.91 2.47 8.06
CA ASP A 124 7.41 1.22 7.50
C ASP A 124 6.38 0.10 7.69
N HIS A 125 6.61 -1.03 7.02
CA HIS A 125 5.71 -2.18 7.11
C HIS A 125 5.48 -2.65 8.55
N GLY A 126 4.21 -2.71 8.94
CA GLY A 126 3.76 -3.17 10.25
C GLY A 126 3.86 -2.13 11.36
N ASP A 127 4.29 -0.90 11.08
CA ASP A 127 4.35 0.17 12.07
C ASP A 127 2.97 0.47 12.69
N GLU A 128 1.89 0.35 11.90
CA GLU A 128 0.52 0.60 12.34
C GLU A 128 0.01 -0.46 13.32
N VAL A 129 0.53 -1.69 13.25
CA VAL A 129 0.13 -2.82 14.10
C VAL A 129 0.32 -2.46 15.57
N GLY A 130 1.43 -1.81 15.91
CA GLY A 130 1.69 -1.35 17.28
C GLY A 130 0.60 -0.39 17.79
N PHE A 131 0.04 0.46 16.93
CA PHE A 131 -1.00 1.41 17.31
C PHE A 131 -2.39 0.75 17.38
N VAL A 132 -2.67 -0.20 16.49
CA VAL A 132 -3.92 -1.00 16.50
C VAL A 132 -4.05 -1.82 17.78
N PHE A 133 -2.96 -2.38 18.29
CA PHE A 133 -2.95 -3.23 19.49
C PHE A 133 -2.61 -2.50 20.81
N GLY A 134 -2.52 -1.17 20.80
CA GLY A 134 -2.28 -0.40 22.02
C GLY A 134 -0.84 -0.45 22.54
N GLY A 135 0.14 -0.72 21.67
CA GLY A 135 1.58 -0.72 21.98
C GLY A 135 2.05 0.52 22.75
N PRO A 136 1.62 1.75 22.40
CA PRO A 136 1.94 2.96 23.19
C PRO A 136 1.52 2.95 24.66
N PHE A 137 0.60 2.07 25.07
CA PHE A 137 0.19 1.91 26.48
C PHE A 137 1.01 0.88 27.24
N LEU A 138 1.72 0.00 26.52
CA LEU A 138 2.55 -1.06 27.09
C LEU A 138 4.01 -0.63 27.26
N ARG A 139 4.37 0.54 26.71
CA ARG A 139 5.72 1.07 26.69
C ARG A 139 5.83 2.33 27.53
N SER A 140 6.95 2.46 28.25
CA SER A 140 7.24 3.64 29.05
C SER A 140 7.72 4.84 28.24
N ASP A 141 8.19 4.62 27.01
CA ASP A 141 8.83 5.64 26.18
C ASP A 141 7.97 6.17 25.03
N ALA A 142 6.70 5.76 24.95
CA ALA A 142 5.76 6.31 23.96
C ALA A 142 5.32 7.73 24.33
N THR A 143 5.22 8.61 23.33
CA THR A 143 4.79 9.99 23.55
C THR A 143 3.29 10.09 23.84
N GLU A 144 2.83 11.21 24.39
CA GLU A 144 1.40 11.41 24.64
C GLU A 144 0.60 11.52 23.33
N GLU A 145 1.21 12.09 22.29
CA GLU A 145 0.65 12.14 20.95
C GLU A 145 0.50 10.73 20.35
N GLU A 146 1.46 9.83 20.57
CA GLU A 146 1.36 8.44 20.12
C GLU A 146 0.30 7.64 20.89
N LYS A 147 0.18 7.86 22.19
CA LYS A 147 -0.94 7.31 22.98
C LYS A 147 -2.28 7.83 22.47
N HIS A 148 -2.35 9.12 22.13
CA HIS A 148 -3.57 9.68 21.53
C HIS A 148 -3.87 9.04 20.18
N LEU A 149 -2.88 8.94 19.28
CA LEU A 149 -3.01 8.29 17.98
C LEU A 149 -3.48 6.83 18.13
N SER A 150 -2.88 6.06 19.04
CA SER A 150 -3.28 4.67 19.28
C SER A 150 -4.71 4.55 19.80
N ARG A 151 -5.14 5.42 20.73
CA ARG A 151 -6.56 5.49 21.15
C ARG A 151 -7.48 5.78 19.98
N THR A 152 -7.12 6.72 19.11
CA THR A 152 -7.91 7.09 17.94
C THR A 152 -8.03 5.92 16.95
N ILE A 153 -6.92 5.26 16.63
CA ILE A 153 -6.88 4.06 15.77
C ILE A 153 -7.71 2.93 16.39
N MET A 154 -7.49 2.58 17.66
CA MET A 154 -8.30 1.55 18.34
C MET A 154 -9.80 1.87 18.31
N LYS A 155 -10.18 3.16 18.43
CA LYS A 155 -11.59 3.57 18.35
C LYS A 155 -12.17 3.34 16.96
N TYR A 156 -11.46 3.69 15.87
CA TYR A 156 -11.91 3.40 14.51
C TYR A 156 -12.12 1.90 14.30
N TRP A 157 -11.12 1.06 14.64
CA TRP A 157 -11.21 -0.39 14.46
C TRP A 157 -12.31 -1.02 15.32
N ALA A 158 -12.44 -0.59 16.57
CA ALA A 158 -13.48 -1.09 17.47
C ALA A 158 -14.89 -0.64 17.06
N ASN A 159 -15.04 0.57 16.52
CA ASN A 159 -16.31 1.01 15.93
C ASN A 159 -16.66 0.11 14.75
N PHE A 160 -15.74 -0.02 13.79
CA PHE A 160 -15.94 -0.86 12.61
C PHE A 160 -16.31 -2.30 12.96
N ALA A 161 -15.63 -2.91 13.93
CA ALA A 161 -15.96 -4.26 14.40
C ALA A 161 -17.39 -4.38 14.97
N ARG A 162 -17.95 -3.32 15.56
CA ARG A 162 -19.31 -3.33 16.13
C ARG A 162 -20.41 -3.09 15.11
N ASN A 163 -20.15 -2.27 14.09
CA ASN A 163 -21.21 -1.69 13.26
C ASN A 163 -20.90 -1.65 11.75
N GLY A 164 -19.73 -2.10 11.31
CA GLY A 164 -19.27 -2.00 9.92
C GLY A 164 -18.91 -0.58 9.46
N ASN A 165 -18.75 0.38 10.38
CA ASN A 165 -18.46 1.78 10.13
C ASN A 165 -17.46 2.32 11.17
N PRO A 166 -16.24 2.76 10.77
CA PRO A 166 -15.22 3.20 11.72
C PRO A 166 -15.59 4.52 12.45
N ASN A 167 -16.54 5.30 11.92
CA ASN A 167 -16.86 6.63 12.42
C ASN A 167 -17.52 6.63 13.81
N GLY A 168 -17.35 7.74 14.54
CA GLY A 168 -17.96 7.95 15.85
C GLY A 168 -17.62 9.32 16.43
N GLU A 169 -18.22 9.65 17.58
CA GLU A 169 -18.03 10.94 18.23
C GLU A 169 -16.55 11.25 18.52
N GLY A 170 -16.11 12.48 18.23
CA GLY A 170 -14.74 12.94 18.48
C GLY A 170 -13.68 12.37 17.52
N LEU A 171 -14.09 11.68 16.47
CA LEU A 171 -13.20 11.21 15.39
C LEU A 171 -13.32 12.11 14.16
N VAL A 172 -12.23 12.22 13.41
CA VAL A 172 -12.29 12.76 12.05
C VAL A 172 -13.12 11.79 11.21
N GLU A 173 -13.94 12.32 10.33
CA GLU A 173 -14.72 11.48 9.42
C GLU A 173 -13.79 10.66 8.52
N TRP A 174 -13.92 9.34 8.59
CA TRP A 174 -13.33 8.40 7.65
C TRP A 174 -14.32 8.17 6.50
N PRO A 175 -14.03 8.69 5.30
CA PRO A 175 -14.94 8.59 4.16
C PRO A 175 -15.07 7.15 3.69
N VAL A 176 -16.24 6.82 3.16
CA VAL A 176 -16.41 5.59 2.36
C VAL A 176 -15.58 5.76 1.09
N TYR A 177 -14.81 4.73 0.75
CA TYR A 177 -14.03 4.67 -0.49
C TYR A 177 -14.98 4.45 -1.67
N ASP A 178 -15.31 5.53 -2.37
CA ASP A 178 -16.26 5.56 -3.48
C ASP A 178 -15.56 5.89 -4.82
N LEU A 179 -16.28 6.47 -5.78
CA LEU A 179 -15.72 6.87 -7.07
C LEU A 179 -14.79 8.08 -6.98
N ASN A 180 -14.76 8.79 -5.85
CA ASN A 180 -13.82 9.87 -5.58
C ASN A 180 -12.49 9.35 -5.02
N ASP A 181 -12.36 8.03 -4.79
CA ASP A 181 -11.18 7.37 -4.25
C ASP A 181 -10.69 8.03 -2.93
N GLN A 182 -11.64 8.42 -2.07
CA GLN A 182 -11.36 9.09 -0.80
C GLN A 182 -10.87 8.10 0.27
N TYR A 183 -9.86 8.50 1.03
CA TYR A 183 -9.25 7.69 2.09
C TYR A 183 -8.85 8.55 3.29
N LEU A 184 -8.47 7.89 4.39
CA LEU A 184 -8.01 8.55 5.60
C LEU A 184 -6.49 8.41 5.77
N GLU A 185 -5.79 9.53 5.89
CA GLU A 185 -4.39 9.59 6.33
C GLU A 185 -4.36 9.42 7.85
N LEU A 186 -3.73 8.34 8.33
CA LEU A 186 -3.52 8.07 9.74
C LEU A 186 -2.14 8.54 10.17
N ASN A 187 -2.11 9.76 10.71
CA ASN A 187 -0.94 10.37 11.34
C ASN A 187 -1.36 11.00 12.68
N LEU A 188 -0.49 11.70 13.40
CA LEU A 188 -0.82 12.42 14.64
C LEU A 188 -2.04 13.34 14.49
N LYS A 189 -2.28 13.86 13.28
CA LYS A 189 -3.53 14.51 12.87
C LYS A 189 -4.13 13.74 11.71
N GLN A 190 -5.32 13.19 11.89
CA GLN A 190 -6.02 12.49 10.81
C GLN A 190 -6.54 13.49 9.78
N LYS A 191 -6.43 13.12 8.51
CA LYS A 191 -6.83 13.98 7.39
C LYS A 191 -7.46 13.15 6.27
N LYS A 192 -8.53 13.68 5.67
CA LYS A 192 -9.11 13.11 4.46
C LYS A 192 -8.25 13.47 3.25
N ALA A 193 -8.01 12.49 2.39
CA ALA A 193 -7.30 12.65 1.13
C ALA A 193 -8.03 11.87 0.03
N GLU A 194 -7.59 12.02 -1.22
CA GLU A 194 -8.19 11.36 -2.37
C GLU A 194 -7.13 10.85 -3.35
N LYS A 195 -7.48 9.83 -4.13
CA LYS A 195 -6.69 9.35 -5.28
C LYS A 195 -5.24 8.99 -4.94
N LEU A 196 -5.06 8.23 -3.86
CA LEU A 196 -3.75 7.70 -3.45
C LEU A 196 -3.04 7.07 -4.67
N LYS A 197 -1.81 7.55 -4.96
CA LYS A 197 -0.97 7.06 -6.06
C LYS A 197 -1.66 7.08 -7.44
N GLY A 198 -2.53 8.07 -7.72
CA GLY A 198 -3.33 8.14 -8.96
C GLY A 198 -2.55 7.89 -10.26
N ASN A 199 -1.40 8.54 -10.45
CA ASN A 199 -0.57 8.36 -11.65
C ASN A 199 0.01 6.94 -11.75
N ARG A 200 0.43 6.34 -10.62
CA ARG A 200 0.93 4.96 -10.59
C ARG A 200 -0.19 3.96 -10.86
N MET A 201 -1.39 4.22 -10.34
CA MET A 201 -2.56 3.42 -10.68
C MET A 201 -2.87 3.46 -12.17
N GLU A 202 -2.79 4.63 -12.81
CA GLU A 202 -2.94 4.74 -14.26
C GLU A 202 -1.85 3.96 -15.02
N PHE A 203 -0.59 4.08 -14.60
CA PHE A 203 0.49 3.29 -15.16
C PHE A 203 0.21 1.79 -15.10
N TRP A 204 -0.06 1.25 -13.90
CA TRP A 204 -0.24 -0.18 -13.70
C TRP A 204 -1.51 -0.76 -14.34
N THR A 205 -2.58 0.04 -14.47
CA THR A 205 -3.87 -0.45 -14.97
C THR A 205 -4.10 -0.20 -16.46
N LYS A 206 -3.39 0.75 -17.07
CA LYS A 206 -3.55 1.10 -18.49
C LYS A 206 -2.24 1.00 -19.27
N ILE A 207 -1.26 1.80 -18.88
CA ILE A 207 -0.03 2.01 -19.68
C ILE A 207 0.80 0.72 -19.74
N PHE A 208 1.03 0.09 -18.60
CA PHE A 208 1.85 -1.10 -18.49
C PHE A 208 1.26 -2.28 -19.31
N PRO A 209 -0.02 -2.68 -19.17
CA PRO A 209 -0.60 -3.72 -20.02
C PRO A 209 -0.51 -3.42 -21.53
N GLU A 210 -0.72 -2.17 -21.95
CA GLU A 210 -0.61 -1.77 -23.36
C GLU A 210 0.81 -1.91 -23.90
N GLN A 211 1.82 -1.49 -23.12
CA GLN A 211 3.23 -1.63 -23.51
C GLN A 211 3.67 -3.09 -23.56
N VAL A 212 3.27 -3.90 -22.58
CA VAL A 212 3.56 -5.34 -22.57
C VAL A 212 2.95 -6.05 -23.78
N LYS A 213 1.70 -5.68 -24.15
CA LYS A 213 1.04 -6.21 -25.34
C LYS A 213 1.83 -5.88 -26.61
N LYS A 214 2.23 -4.62 -26.81
CA LYS A 214 3.03 -4.18 -27.97
C LYS A 214 4.35 -4.94 -28.08
N ILE A 215 5.12 -5.02 -26.97
CA ILE A 215 6.39 -5.76 -26.92
C ILE A 215 6.21 -7.24 -27.31
N THR A 216 5.11 -7.84 -26.87
CA THR A 216 4.80 -9.25 -27.16
C THR A 216 4.40 -9.47 -28.62
N GLU A 217 3.67 -8.53 -29.21
CA GLU A 217 3.26 -8.55 -30.63
C GLU A 217 4.46 -8.37 -31.56
N ASP A 218 5.29 -7.34 -31.33
CA ASP A 218 6.50 -7.06 -32.12
C ASP A 218 7.45 -8.26 -32.17
N ARG A 219 7.61 -8.96 -31.04
CA ARG A 219 8.46 -10.16 -30.97
C ARG A 219 7.94 -11.31 -31.83
N LYS A 220 6.63 -11.52 -31.88
CA LYS A 220 6.04 -12.59 -32.71
C LYS A 220 6.33 -12.34 -34.17
N GLU A 221 6.15 -11.10 -34.63
CA GLU A 221 6.47 -10.69 -36.01
C GLU A 221 7.96 -10.89 -36.34
N HIS A 222 8.87 -10.56 -35.41
CA HIS A 222 10.30 -10.78 -35.59
C HIS A 222 10.75 -12.25 -35.52
N SER A 223 9.95 -13.14 -34.94
CA SER A 223 10.26 -14.58 -34.87
C SER A 223 9.73 -15.40 -36.07
N GLU A 224 8.85 -14.80 -36.87
CA GLU A 224 8.25 -15.41 -38.07
C GLU A 224 8.98 -15.02 -39.38
N LEU A 225 10.04 -14.21 -39.29
CA LEU A 225 10.94 -13.79 -40.38
C LEU A 225 12.30 -14.51 -40.29
#